data_AF-M2Y9L9-F1
#
_entry.id   AF-M2Y9L9-F1
#
_cell.length_a   1.000
_cell.length_b   1.000
_cell.length_c   1.000
_cell.angle_alpha   90.00
_cell.angle_beta   90.00
_cell.angle_gamma   90.00
#
_symmetry.space_group_name_H-M   'P 1'
#
loop_
_entity.id
_entity.type
_entity.pdbx_description
1 polymer ?
#
loop_
_entity_poly.entity_id
_entity_poly.type
_entity_poly.pdbx_seq_one_letter_code
_entity_poly.pdbx_strand_id
1 'polypeptide(L)'
;MKILHLKPAEGLVIRDPATGRPIPAHGASVPASPFWRRLARHGDVVETTAAEIAAGEAPEAAPPEAAPAEATQAETGKAARKAKE
;
A
#
# COMPACT_ATOMS: atom_id res chain seq x y z
N MET A 1 -8.99 -20.76 -0.36
CA MET A 1 -8.96 -19.39 -0.94
C MET A 1 -8.00 -19.41 -2.12
N LYS A 2 -8.33 -18.77 -3.25
CA LYS A 2 -7.44 -18.73 -4.41
C LYS A 2 -6.46 -17.55 -4.25
N ILE A 3 -5.21 -17.71 -4.66
CA ILE A 3 -4.19 -16.65 -4.66
C ILE A 3 -3.98 -16.20 -6.10
N LEU A 4 -3.82 -14.89 -6.31
CA LEU A 4 -3.44 -14.26 -7.57
C LEU A 4 -2.04 -13.68 -7.43
N HIS A 5 -1.27 -13.79 -8.51
CA HIS A 5 0.09 -13.28 -8.60
C HIS A 5 0.03 -12.08 -9.53
N LEU A 6 0.19 -10.88 -8.97
CA LEU A 6 -0.07 -9.63 -9.67
C LEU A 6 1.11 -8.68 -9.50
N LYS A 7 1.51 -8.03 -10.58
CA LYS A 7 2.46 -6.90 -10.54
C LYS A 7 1.76 -5.59 -10.87
N PRO A 8 2.08 -4.49 -10.18
CA PRO A 8 1.53 -3.18 -10.53
C PRO A 8 2.08 -2.74 -11.89
N ALA A 9 1.28 -1.98 -12.63
CA ALA A 9 1.75 -1.32 -13.84
C ALA A 9 2.87 -0.30 -13.50
N GLU A 10 3.72 -0.01 -14.48
CA GLU A 10 4.87 0.87 -14.28
C GLU A 10 4.42 2.27 -13.84
N GLY A 11 5.03 2.79 -12.77
CA GLY A 11 4.68 4.10 -12.20
C GLY A 11 3.47 4.10 -11.26
N LEU A 12 2.83 2.96 -11.01
CA LEU A 12 1.70 2.83 -10.08
C LEU A 12 2.14 2.17 -8.76
N VAL A 13 1.75 2.80 -7.65
CA VAL A 13 1.93 2.26 -6.30
C VAL A 13 0.59 1.84 -5.75
N ILE A 14 0.30 0.54 -5.83
CA ILE A 14 -0.96 -0.03 -5.36
C ILE A 14 -0.77 -0.58 -3.96
N ARG A 15 -1.62 -0.16 -3.03
CA ARG A 15 -1.61 -0.66 -1.64
C ARG A 15 -2.60 -1.80 -1.49
N ASP A 16 -2.16 -2.86 -0.83
CA ASP A 16 -3.05 -3.96 -0.46
C ASP A 16 -4.04 -3.49 0.62
N PRO A 17 -5.35 -3.68 0.43
CA PRO A 17 -6.36 -3.20 1.37
C PRO A 17 -6.40 -4.00 2.68
N ALA A 18 -5.83 -5.21 2.73
CA ALA A 18 -5.84 -6.04 3.93
C ALA A 18 -4.68 -5.71 4.89
N THR A 19 -3.50 -5.43 4.34
CA THR A 19 -2.26 -5.19 5.08
C THR A 19 -1.85 -3.72 5.09
N GLY A 20 -2.40 -2.91 4.19
CA GLY A 20 -2.02 -1.50 4.00
C GLY A 20 -0.64 -1.30 3.37
N ARG A 21 0.05 -2.38 3.00
CA ARG A 21 1.41 -2.32 2.43
C ARG A 21 1.36 -2.10 0.92
N PRO A 22 2.28 -1.31 0.35
CA PRO A 22 2.42 -1.18 -1.10
C PRO A 22 2.87 -2.52 -1.71
N ILE A 23 2.32 -2.88 -2.86
CA ILE A 23 2.82 -3.98 -3.68
C ILE A 23 4.10 -3.52 -4.37
N PRO A 24 5.18 -4.33 -4.31
CA PRO A 24 6.41 -4.01 -4.99
C PRO A 24 6.26 -4.07 -6.52
N ALA A 25 7.12 -3.35 -7.24
CA ALA A 25 7.07 -3.28 -8.70
C ALA A 25 7.23 -4.65 -9.39
N HIS A 26 7.93 -5.59 -8.76
CA HIS A 26 8.08 -6.96 -9.25
C HIS A 26 6.84 -7.85 -9.03
N GLY A 27 5.86 -7.36 -8.26
CA GLY A 27 4.60 -8.02 -7.96
C GLY A 27 4.56 -8.79 -6.65
N ALA A 28 3.35 -9.17 -6.23
CA ALA A 28 3.11 -9.90 -4.99
C ALA A 28 2.02 -10.96 -5.13
N SER A 29 2.04 -11.91 -4.20
CA SER A 29 1.02 -12.94 -4.05
C SER A 29 -0.11 -12.40 -3.16
N VAL A 30 -1.28 -12.15 -3.76
CA VAL A 30 -2.44 -11.58 -3.07
C VAL A 30 -3.65 -12.51 -3.10
N PRO A 31 -4.54 -12.47 -2.10
CA PRO A 31 -5.76 -13.27 -2.14
C PRO A 31 -6.65 -12.84 -3.31
N ALA A 32 -7.28 -13.81 -3.98
CA ALA A 32 -8.19 -13.57 -5.10
C ALA A 32 -9.50 -12.90 -4.63
N SER A 33 -9.43 -11.58 -4.45
CA SER A 33 -10.53 -10.72 -4.04
C SER A 33 -11.13 -9.99 -5.24
N PRO A 34 -12.43 -9.60 -5.22
CA PRO A 34 -13.03 -8.73 -6.23
C PRO A 34 -12.25 -7.42 -6.46
N PHE A 35 -11.55 -6.91 -5.45
CA PHE A 35 -10.68 -5.74 -5.57
C PHE A 35 -9.56 -5.95 -6.60
N TRP A 36 -8.80 -7.04 -6.45
CA TRP A 36 -7.68 -7.38 -7.34
C TRP A 36 -8.13 -7.70 -8.76
N ARG A 37 -9.27 -8.39 -8.92
CA ARG A 37 -9.87 -8.63 -10.24
C ARG A 37 -10.29 -7.34 -10.94
N ARG A 38 -10.73 -6.34 -10.18
CA ARG A 38 -11.12 -5.04 -10.73
C ARG A 38 -9.89 -4.28 -11.23
N LEU A 39 -8.83 -4.22 -10.43
CA LEU A 39 -7.56 -3.61 -10.85
C LEU A 39 -6.98 -4.29 -12.09
N ALA A 40 -7.04 -5.62 -12.16
CA ALA A 40 -6.57 -6.36 -13.32
C ALA A 40 -7.34 -5.99 -14.59
N ARG A 41 -8.65 -5.76 -14.47
CA ARG A 41 -9.50 -5.28 -15.57
C ARG A 41 -9.23 -3.83 -15.97
N HIS A 42 -8.86 -2.97 -15.01
CA HIS A 42 -8.48 -1.58 -15.30
C HIS A 42 -7.08 -1.47 -15.92
N GLY A 43 -6.26 -2.51 -15.82
CA GLY A 43 -4.86 -2.48 -16.24
C GLY A 43 -3.92 -1.86 -15.22
N ASP A 44 -4.41 -1.57 -14.01
CA ASP A 44 -3.59 -1.12 -12.87
C ASP A 44 -2.63 -2.22 -12.38
N VAL A 45 -3.04 -3.48 -12.51
CA VAL A 45 -2.20 -4.66 -12.22
C VAL A 45 -2.21 -5.64 -13.39
N VAL A 46 -1.09 -6.33 -13.55
CA VAL A 46 -0.87 -7.35 -14.59
C VAL A 46 -0.65 -8.70 -13.93
N GLU A 47 -1.26 -9.75 -14.46
CA GLU A 47 -1.02 -11.12 -14.01
C GLU A 47 0.43 -11.54 -14.30
N THR A 48 1.10 -12.08 -13.28
CA THR A 48 2.47 -12.61 -13.37
C THR A 48 2.55 -13.99 -12.71
N THR A 49 3.74 -14.59 -12.67
CA THR A 49 3.99 -15.89 -12.06
C THR A 49 4.68 -15.75 -10.70
N ALA A 50 4.51 -16.75 -9.85
CA ALA A 50 5.19 -16.83 -8.55
C ALA A 50 6.72 -16.77 -8.67
N ALA A 51 7.27 -17.34 -9.75
CA ALA A 51 8.72 -17.34 -9.99
C ALA A 51 9.25 -15.93 -10.27
N GLU A 52 8.49 -15.11 -11.00
CA GLU A 52 8.86 -13.72 -11.32
C GLU A 52 8.83 -12.83 -10.07
N ILE A 53 7.82 -13.04 -9.21
CA ILE A 53 7.71 -12.38 -7.92
C ILE A 53 8.90 -12.76 -7.03
N ALA A 54 9.19 -14.06 -6.90
CA ALA A 54 10.28 -14.55 -6.06
C ALA A 54 11.66 -14.07 -6.56
N ALA A 55 11.85 -13.96 -7.88
CA ALA A 55 13.07 -13.42 -8.46
C ALA A 55 13.27 -11.92 -8.14
N GLY A 56 12.18 -11.15 -8.01
CA GLY A 56 12.23 -9.73 -7.65
C GLY A 56 12.24 -9.44 -6.15
N GLU A 57 11.67 -10.32 -5.32
CA GLU A 57 11.58 -10.15 -3.87
C GLU A 57 12.92 -10.46 -3.15
N ALA A 58 13.81 -11.20 -3.80
CA ALA A 58 15.00 -11.79 -3.17
C ALA A 58 16.09 -10.82 -2.67
N PRO A 59 16.12 -9.49 -2.97
CA PRO A 59 17.05 -8.62 -2.26
C PRO A 59 16.42 -7.43 -1.52
N GLU A 60 15.13 -7.11 -1.66
CA GLU A 60 14.60 -5.84 -1.15
C GLU A 60 13.31 -5.96 -0.34
N ALA A 61 13.24 -6.98 0.52
CA ALA A 61 12.25 -7.04 1.59
C ALA A 61 12.93 -7.18 2.96
N ALA A 62 13.00 -6.01 3.63
CA ALA A 62 13.12 -5.75 5.08
C ALA A 62 14.54 -5.47 5.64
N PRO A 63 14.71 -4.59 6.67
CA PRO A 63 13.75 -3.71 7.40
C PRO A 63 14.36 -2.32 7.80
N PRO A 64 13.84 -1.51 8.75
CA PRO A 64 12.49 -0.97 9.06
C PRO A 64 12.49 0.61 9.13
N GLU A 65 11.36 1.22 9.50
CA GLU A 65 11.24 2.61 10.03
C GLU A 65 11.25 3.81 9.05
N ALA A 66 10.04 4.19 8.61
CA ALA A 66 9.67 5.60 8.50
C ALA A 66 8.14 5.74 8.68
N ALA A 67 7.68 5.37 9.88
CA ALA A 67 6.73 6.24 10.57
C ALA A 67 7.51 6.72 11.80
N PRO A 68 7.64 8.04 11.99
CA PRO A 68 6.48 8.78 12.46
C PRO A 68 6.23 10.11 11.73
N ALA A 69 5.01 10.61 11.94
CA ALA A 69 4.55 12.01 11.99
C ALA A 69 5.59 13.12 11.67
N GLU A 70 5.30 14.19 10.90
CA GLU A 70 4.28 15.20 11.18
C GLU A 70 4.04 16.11 9.95
N ALA A 71 2.77 16.33 9.59
CA ALA A 71 2.28 17.61 9.08
C ALA A 71 0.98 17.92 9.84
N THR A 72 1.18 18.36 11.09
CA THR A 72 0.42 19.36 11.84
C THR A 72 -1.09 19.41 11.60
N GLN A 73 -1.85 18.65 12.40
CA GLN A 73 -3.12 19.12 12.93
C GLN A 73 -2.86 19.70 14.33
N ALA A 74 -2.49 20.98 14.37
CA ALA A 74 -2.44 21.81 15.57
C ALA A 74 -2.72 23.27 15.20
N GLU A 75 -3.99 23.59 14.95
CA GLU A 75 -4.64 24.91 15.16
C GLU A 75 -6.11 24.68 14.75
N THR A 76 -7.15 24.81 15.58
CA THR A 76 -7.37 25.78 16.65
C THR A 76 -8.12 25.13 17.82
N GLY A 77 -7.42 24.91 18.93
CA GLY A 77 -8.02 25.08 20.23
C GLY A 77 -8.38 26.56 20.39
N LYS A 78 -9.67 26.89 20.25
CA LYS A 78 -10.20 28.20 20.61
C LYS A 78 -10.18 28.31 22.14
N ALA A 79 -9.06 28.77 22.69
CA ALA A 79 -8.95 29.19 24.09
C ALA A 79 -8.28 30.56 24.17
N ALA A 80 -9.11 31.60 24.00
CA ALA A 80 -8.93 32.92 24.60
C ALA A 80 -10.35 33.52 24.68
N ARG A 81 -10.89 33.93 25.83
CA ARG A 81 -10.28 34.75 26.87
C ARG A 81 -10.80 34.45 28.28
N LYS A 82 -9.87 34.67 29.21
CA LYS A 82 -9.93 34.83 30.66
C LYS A 82 -10.90 35.94 31.13
N ALA A 83 -11.60 35.69 32.24
CA ALA A 83 -12.09 36.59 33.33
C ALA A 83 -13.26 35.82 34.00
N LYS A 84 -13.32 35.39 35.26
CA LYS A 84 -12.94 35.96 36.57
C LYS A 84 -13.27 37.44 36.72
N GLU A 85 -14.54 37.69 37.06
CA GLU A 85 -14.92 38.48 38.23
C GLU A 85 -16.00 37.71 38.99
#